data_AF-A0A0A1W9F2-F1
#
_entry.id   AF-A0A0A1W9F2-F1
#
_cell.length_a   1.000
_cell.length_b   1.000
_cell.length_c   1.000
_cell.angle_alpha   90.00
_cell.angle_beta   90.00
_cell.angle_gamma   90.00
#
_symmetry.space_group_name_H-M   'P 1'
#
loop_
_entity.id
_entity.type
_entity.pdbx_description
1 polymer ?
#
loop_
_entity_poly.entity_id
_entity_poly.type
_entity_poly.pdbx_seq_one_letter_code
_entity_poly.pdbx_strand_id
1 'polypeptide(L)'
;MATAPLPDAVRPAKITCASNGLSKSTGRAVDMARQHLRTGNPTAYARSLAGEHRATNPRQQRAIEAVIAADACELLFTRHPSNGCLMAREG
;
A
#
# COMPACT_ATOMS: atom_id res chain seq x y z
N MET A 1 -31.22 1.83 -30.03
CA MET A 1 -31.84 2.16 -28.74
C MET A 1 -30.87 1.78 -27.64
N ALA A 2 -30.63 2.70 -26.69
CA ALA A 2 -29.47 2.74 -25.81
C ALA A 2 -29.52 1.71 -24.67
N THR A 3 -28.46 0.90 -24.54
CA THR A 3 -28.16 0.11 -23.34
C THR A 3 -27.45 1.01 -22.32
N ALA A 4 -28.09 1.22 -21.17
CA ALA A 4 -27.57 2.02 -20.07
C ALA A 4 -26.24 1.46 -19.53
N PRO A 5 -25.27 2.30 -19.12
CA PRO A 5 -24.04 1.83 -18.50
C PRO A 5 -24.29 1.42 -17.04
N LEU A 6 -23.82 0.23 -16.67
CA LEU A 6 -23.86 -0.31 -15.30
C LEU A 6 -23.12 0.62 -14.33
N PRO A 7 -23.69 0.94 -13.15
CA PRO A 7 -22.98 1.65 -12.10
C PRO A 7 -22.38 0.62 -11.15
N ASP A 8 -21.08 0.38 -11.24
CA ASP A 8 -20.33 -0.02 -10.04
C ASP A 8 -18.86 0.30 -10.25
N ALA A 9 -18.58 1.60 -10.03
CA ALA A 9 -17.26 2.05 -9.66
C ALA A 9 -16.88 1.31 -8.37
N VAL A 10 -16.23 0.15 -8.50
CA VAL A 10 -15.46 -0.49 -7.44
C VAL A 10 -14.39 0.53 -7.04
N ARG A 11 -14.75 1.42 -6.11
CA ARG A 11 -13.79 2.31 -5.47
C ARG A 11 -12.73 1.37 -4.88
N PRO A 12 -11.45 1.49 -5.28
CA PRO A 12 -10.40 0.76 -4.60
C PRO A 12 -10.57 1.07 -3.13
N ALA A 13 -10.72 0.03 -2.29
CA ALA A 13 -10.77 0.17 -0.85
C ALA A 13 -9.52 0.96 -0.48
N LYS A 14 -9.77 2.24 -0.25
CA LYS A 14 -8.75 3.26 -0.16
C LYS A 14 -7.85 2.79 0.97
N ILE A 15 -6.56 2.59 0.69
CA ILE A 15 -5.50 2.31 1.68
C ILE A 15 -5.28 3.59 2.50
N THR A 16 -6.36 4.09 3.08
CA THR A 16 -6.46 5.32 3.85
C THR A 16 -6.43 4.98 5.34
N CYS A 17 -6.68 3.71 5.71
CA CYS A 17 -6.63 3.30 7.10
C CYS A 17 -5.19 3.21 7.64
N ALA A 18 -4.21 2.79 6.83
CA ALA A 18 -2.83 2.64 7.29
C ALA A 18 -2.16 3.99 7.63
N SER A 19 -2.52 5.07 6.94
CA SER A 19 -1.92 6.40 7.10
C SER A 19 -2.45 7.18 8.32
N ASN A 20 -3.63 6.83 8.85
CA ASN A 20 -4.24 7.54 9.99
C ASN A 20 -3.44 7.40 11.32
N GLY A 21 -2.50 6.46 11.38
CA GLY A 21 -1.60 6.27 12.52
C GLY A 21 -0.24 6.97 12.42
N LEU A 22 0.07 7.59 11.28
CA LEU A 22 1.38 8.19 11.00
C LEU A 22 1.39 9.69 11.30
N SER A 23 2.50 10.20 11.81
CA SER A 23 2.72 11.66 11.80
C SER A 23 2.97 12.15 10.37
N LYS A 24 2.86 13.46 10.16
CA LYS A 24 3.14 14.07 8.85
C LYS A 24 4.57 13.81 8.35
N SER A 25 5.55 13.72 9.25
CA SER A 25 6.95 13.39 8.91
C SER A 25 7.08 11.94 8.48
N THR A 26 6.56 11.00 9.29
CA THR A 26 6.63 9.56 8.99
C THR A 26 5.83 9.21 7.73
N GLY A 27 4.68 9.87 7.50
CA GLY A 27 3.92 9.73 6.25
C GLY A 27 4.74 10.11 5.01
N ARG A 28 5.48 11.23 5.05
CA ARG A 28 6.39 11.62 3.95
C ARG A 28 7.52 10.62 3.74
N ALA A 29 8.09 10.09 4.82
CA ALA A 29 9.15 9.09 4.73
C ALA A 29 8.65 7.78 4.11
N VAL A 30 7.43 7.36 4.44
CA VAL A 30 6.73 6.24 3.81
C VAL A 30 6.50 6.50 2.31
N ASP A 31 6.06 7.70 1.93
CA ASP A 31 5.84 8.05 0.52
C ASP A 31 7.15 8.01 -0.28
N MET A 32 8.25 8.50 0.29
CA MET A 32 9.60 8.39 -0.29
C MET A 32 10.04 6.93 -0.41
N ALA A 33 9.81 6.11 0.63
CA ALA A 33 10.11 4.69 0.55
C ALA A 33 9.35 4.03 -0.61
N ARG A 34 8.04 4.30 -0.75
CA ARG A 34 7.23 3.78 -1.87
C ARG A 34 7.74 4.20 -3.23
N GLN A 35 8.37 5.37 -3.34
CA GLN A 35 9.03 5.78 -4.58
C GLN A 35 10.15 4.81 -4.96
N HIS A 36 10.95 4.32 -3.99
CA HIS A 36 11.98 3.33 -4.24
C HIS A 36 11.42 2.01 -4.79
N LEU A 37 10.25 1.56 -4.32
CA LEU A 37 9.57 0.39 -4.90
C LEU A 37 9.20 0.63 -6.37
N ARG A 38 8.63 1.80 -6.68
CA ARG A 38 8.24 2.15 -8.06
C ARG A 38 9.43 2.26 -9.01
N THR A 39 10.60 2.65 -8.51
CA THR A 39 11.84 2.72 -9.30
C THR A 39 12.62 1.40 -9.34
N GLY A 40 12.06 0.30 -8.83
CA GLY A 40 12.73 -1.01 -8.84
C GLY A 40 13.88 -1.15 -7.84
N ASN A 41 13.89 -0.37 -6.76
CA ASN A 41 14.91 -0.45 -5.70
C ASN A 41 14.29 -0.91 -4.35
N PRO A 42 13.98 -2.20 -4.20
CA PRO A 42 13.34 -2.73 -2.99
C PRO A 42 14.26 -2.65 -1.75
N THR A 43 15.58 -2.69 -1.94
CA THR A 43 16.54 -2.57 -0.83
C THR A 43 16.51 -1.18 -0.20
N ALA A 44 16.41 -0.12 -1.02
CA ALA A 44 16.26 1.24 -0.52
C ALA A 44 14.92 1.45 0.19
N TYR A 45 13.82 0.86 -0.31
CA TYR A 45 12.54 0.84 0.39
C TYR A 45 12.66 0.24 1.80
N ALA A 46 13.22 -0.98 1.90
CA ALA A 46 13.35 -1.69 3.17
C ALA A 46 14.24 -0.94 4.16
N ARG A 47 15.36 -0.37 3.69
CA ARG A 47 16.28 0.43 4.52
C ARG A 47 15.59 1.69 5.05
N SER A 48 14.87 2.42 4.21
CA SER A 48 14.18 3.65 4.61
C SER A 48 13.10 3.38 5.66
N LEU A 49 12.25 2.36 5.46
CA LEU A 49 11.22 2.01 6.44
C LEU A 49 11.80 1.44 7.75
N ALA A 50 12.90 0.69 7.69
CA ALA A 50 13.57 0.19 8.90
C ALA A 50 14.14 1.34 9.75
N GLY A 51 14.65 2.40 9.11
CA GLY A 51 15.09 3.62 9.80
C GLY A 51 13.94 4.32 10.52
N GLU A 52 12.84 4.55 9.82
CA GLU A 52 11.64 5.19 10.38
C GLU A 52 10.99 4.34 11.49
N HIS A 53 10.92 3.03 11.33
CA HIS A 53 10.34 2.12 12.33
C HIS A 53 11.12 2.18 13.66
N ARG A 54 12.46 2.20 13.60
CA ARG A 54 13.30 2.32 14.82
C ARG A 54 13.21 3.69 15.50
N ALA A 55 12.93 4.75 14.72
CA ALA A 55 12.91 6.13 15.21
C ALA A 55 11.53 6.59 15.74
N THR A 56 10.51 5.75 15.63
CA THR A 56 9.12 6.12 15.93
C THR A 56 8.55 5.38 17.15
N ASN A 57 7.38 5.81 17.62
CA ASN A 57 6.71 5.20 18.77
C ASN A 57 5.95 3.91 18.37
N PRO A 58 5.53 3.06 19.34
CA PRO A 58 4.88 1.78 19.05
C PRO A 58 3.60 1.89 18.21
N ARG A 59 2.85 2.99 18.31
CA ARG A 59 1.64 3.21 17.48
C ARG A 59 2.02 3.45 16.02
N GLN A 60 3.07 4.23 15.78
CA GLN A 60 3.59 4.50 14.45
C GLN A 60 4.30 3.28 13.84
N GLN A 61 5.02 2.50 14.65
CA GLN A 61 5.60 1.23 14.24
C GLN A 61 4.55 0.28 13.65
N ARG A 62 3.43 0.09 14.35
CA ARG A 62 2.30 -0.71 13.85
C ARG A 62 1.70 -0.14 12.56
N ALA A 63 1.64 1.18 12.43
CA ALA A 63 1.16 1.81 11.20
C ALA A 63 2.13 1.59 10.03
N ILE A 64 3.46 1.64 10.27
CA ILE A 64 4.48 1.31 9.27
C ILE A 64 4.39 -0.17 8.88
N GLU A 65 4.22 -1.08 9.84
CA GLU A 65 4.00 -2.51 9.58
C GLU A 65 2.75 -2.77 8.73
N ALA A 66 1.65 -2.06 9.02
CA ALA A 66 0.44 -2.12 8.22
C ALA A 66 0.64 -1.61 6.79
N VAL A 67 1.48 -0.58 6.61
CA VAL A 67 1.89 -0.11 5.27
C VAL A 67 2.69 -1.19 4.54
N ILE A 68 3.68 -1.80 5.19
CA ILE A 68 4.50 -2.87 4.59
C ILE A 68 3.61 -4.02 4.13
N ALA A 69 2.66 -4.44 4.98
CA ALA A 69 1.71 -5.50 4.63
C ALA A 69 0.82 -5.10 3.44
N ALA A 70 0.35 -3.85 3.38
CA ALA A 70 -0.46 -3.36 2.27
C ALA A 70 0.34 -3.32 0.96
N ASP A 71 1.56 -2.78 0.99
CA ASP A 71 2.44 -2.69 -0.17
C ASP A 71 2.81 -4.10 -0.68
N ALA A 72 3.10 -5.05 0.23
CA ALA A 72 3.35 -6.44 -0.13
C ALA A 72 2.11 -7.10 -0.78
N CYS A 73 0.92 -6.85 -0.25
CA CYS A 73 -0.32 -7.37 -0.83
C CYS A 73 -0.55 -6.84 -2.26
N GLU A 74 -0.29 -5.56 -2.53
CA GLU A 74 -0.41 -4.99 -3.88
C GLU A 74 0.62 -5.54 -4.88
N LEU A 75 1.81 -5.92 -4.39
CA LEU A 75 2.87 -6.48 -5.23
C LEU A 75 2.63 -7.97 -5.51
N LEU A 76 2.23 -8.74 -4.50
CA LEU A 76 2.09 -10.19 -4.57
C LEU A 76 0.74 -10.64 -5.11
N PHE A 77 -0.31 -9.82 -4.97
CA PHE A 77 -1.66 -10.21 -5.33
C PHE A 77 -2.31 -9.22 -6.29
N THR A 78 -3.18 -9.75 -7.15
CA THR A 78 -4.11 -9.00 -7.99
C THR A 78 -5.54 -9.44 -7.68
N ARG A 79 -6.54 -8.64 -8.05
CA ARG A 79 -7.94 -9.04 -7.91
C ARG A 79 -8.42 -9.68 -9.21
N HIS A 80 -9.10 -10.81 -9.08
CA HIS A 80 -9.74 -11.47 -10.21
C HIS A 80 -10.88 -10.57 -10.77
N PRO A 81 -10.94 -10.36 -12.09
CA PRO A 81 -11.82 -9.36 -12.68
C PRO A 81 -13.31 -9.65 -12.53
N SER A 82 -13.74 -10.91 -12.34
CA SER A 82 -15.17 -11.26 -12.31
C SER A 82 -15.77 -11.39 -10.91
N ASN A 83 -15.00 -11.85 -9.92
CA ASN A 83 -15.49 -12.15 -8.58
C ASN A 83 -14.71 -11.44 -7.47
N GLY A 84 -13.66 -10.69 -7.83
CA GLY A 84 -12.89 -9.86 -6.89
C GLY A 84 -12.04 -10.63 -5.89
N CYS A 85 -11.89 -11.96 -6.03
CA CYS A 85 -11.02 -12.73 -5.13
C CYS A 85 -9.54 -12.32 -5.32
N LEU A 86 -8.76 -12.40 -4.24
CA LEU A 86 -7.32 -12.18 -4.31
C LEU A 86 -6.66 -13.39 -4.97
N MET A 87 -5.87 -13.14 -6.00
CA MET A 87 -5.08 -14.14 -6.72
C MET A 87 -3.62 -13.73 -6.72
N ALA A 88 -2.70 -14.70 -6.70
CA ALA A 88 -1.29 -14.42 -6.87
C ALA A 88 -1.08 -13.69 -8.21
N ARG A 89 -0.23 -12.66 -8.18
CA ARG A 89 0.15 -11.93 -9.38
C ARG A 89 1.12 -12.81 -10.17
N GLU A 90 0.76 -13.16 -11.40
CA GLU A 90 1.70 -13.80 -12.33
C GLU A 90 2.81 -12.78 -12.66
N GLY A 91 4.06 -13.21 -12.48
CA GLY A 91 5.27 -12.39 -12.61
C GLY A 91 5.88 -12.45 -13.99
#